data_AF-A0A8T8WZJ3-F1
#
_entry.id   AF-A0A8T8WZJ3-F1
#
_cell.length_a   1.000
_cell.length_b   1.000
_cell.length_c   1.000
_cell.angle_alpha   90.00
_cell.angle_beta   90.00
_cell.angle_gamma   90.00
#
_symmetry.space_group_name_H-M   'P 1'
#
loop_
_entity.id
_entity.type
_entity.pdbx_description
1 polymer ?
#
loop_
_entity_poly.entity_id
_entity_poly.type
_entity_poly.pdbx_seq_one_letter_code
_entity_poly.pdbx_strand_id
1 'polypeptide(L)'
;RGRFFTHYSAGPFGSVAELEGWFNHKLDICKQVRKAAPNVPAFRFRQLELVHQDISPRNLVLDEAGNVWLVDWADAGAYPPAFETAALLAQ
;
A
#
# COMPACT_ATOMS: atom_id res chain seq x y z
N ARG A 1 -1.10 -9.44 -2.66
CA ARG A 1 -0.50 -8.76 -3.83
C ARG A 1 -0.98 -7.32 -3.79
N GLY A 2 -0.16 -6.39 -4.22
CA GLY A 2 -0.40 -4.95 -4.14
C GLY A 2 0.89 -4.21 -4.49
N ARG A 3 0.78 -2.96 -4.95
CA ARG A 3 1.87 -2.15 -5.51
C ARG A 3 3.12 -2.10 -4.62
N PHE A 4 2.98 -2.17 -3.30
CA PHE A 4 4.09 -2.07 -2.33
C PHE A 4 4.65 -3.42 -1.86
N PHE A 5 4.23 -4.52 -2.47
CA PHE A 5 4.58 -5.87 -2.02
C PHE A 5 5.35 -6.64 -3.09
N THR A 6 6.39 -7.36 -2.67
CA THR A 6 7.10 -8.29 -3.56
C THR A 6 6.22 -9.50 -3.87
N HIS A 7 6.38 -10.10 -5.06
CA HIS A 7 5.63 -11.30 -5.44
C HIS A 7 5.87 -12.50 -4.50
N TYR A 8 7.00 -12.52 -3.80
CA TYR A 8 7.40 -13.55 -2.85
C TYR A 8 7.53 -12.97 -1.44
N SER A 9 7.00 -13.68 -0.45
CA SER A 9 7.16 -13.40 1.00
C SER A 9 6.57 -12.08 1.51
N ALA A 10 5.57 -11.52 0.81
CA ALA A 10 4.83 -10.36 1.25
C ALA A 10 3.36 -10.72 1.51
N GLY A 11 3.02 -10.87 2.79
CA GLY A 11 1.69 -11.25 3.24
C GLY A 11 1.23 -12.65 2.79
N PRO A 12 -0.06 -13.00 3.07
CA PRO A 12 -1.00 -12.21 3.86
C PRO A 12 -0.51 -12.00 5.30
N PHE A 13 -0.87 -10.87 5.91
CA PHE A 13 -0.52 -10.55 7.29
C PHE A 13 -1.73 -10.84 8.19
N GLY A 14 -1.53 -11.58 9.28
CA GLY A 14 -2.57 -11.91 10.25
C GLY A 14 -2.86 -10.76 11.24
N SER A 15 -2.00 -9.75 11.30
CA SER A 15 -2.18 -8.60 12.19
C SER A 15 -1.47 -7.33 11.69
N VAL A 16 -1.87 -6.18 12.26
CA VAL A 16 -1.17 -4.89 12.06
C VAL A 16 0.31 -5.00 12.47
N ALA A 17 0.60 -5.73 13.55
CA ALA A 17 1.96 -5.91 14.05
C ALA A 17 2.85 -6.69 13.05
N GLU A 18 2.30 -7.69 12.37
CA GLU A 18 3.02 -8.43 11.33
C GLU A 18 3.31 -7.55 10.10
N LEU A 19 2.33 -6.76 9.65
CA LEU A 19 2.50 -5.80 8.56
C LEU A 19 3.57 -4.75 8.92
N GLU A 20 3.47 -4.16 10.12
CA GLU A 20 4.44 -3.18 10.63
C GLU A 20 5.85 -3.78 10.74
N GLY A 21 5.95 -4.99 11.29
CA GLY A 21 7.21 -5.72 11.41
C GLY A 21 7.86 -5.97 10.05
N TRP A 22 7.08 -6.36 9.04
CA TRP A 22 7.58 -6.57 7.68
C TRP A 22 8.13 -5.28 7.06
N PHE A 23 7.41 -4.16 7.16
CA PHE A 23 7.86 -2.87 6.63
C PHE A 23 9.10 -2.34 7.36
N ASN A 24 9.15 -2.47 8.69
CA ASN A 24 10.29 -2.05 9.48
C ASN A 24 11.54 -2.90 9.20
N HIS A 25 11.38 -4.21 9.00
CA HIS A 25 12.48 -5.06 8.56
C HIS A 25 13.04 -4.63 7.20
N LYS A 26 12.18 -4.29 6.23
CA LYS A 26 12.61 -3.73 4.94
C LYS A 26 13.32 -2.37 5.11
N LEU A 27 12.81 -1.49 5.98
CA LEU A 27 13.45 -0.21 6.29
C LEU A 27 14.85 -0.40 6.86
N ASP A 28 15.04 -1.35 7.77
CA ASP A 28 16.34 -1.66 8.36
C ASP A 28 17.35 -2.12 7.31
N ILE A 29 16.94 -2.99 6.37
CA ILE A 29 17.76 -3.36 5.22
C ILE A 29 18.11 -2.13 4.39
N CYS A 30 17.13 -1.27 4.06
CA CYS A 30 17.35 -0.04 3.30
C CYS A 30 18.35 0.89 3.99
N LYS A 31 18.32 1.01 5.32
CA LYS A 31 19.32 1.77 6.08
C LYS A 31 20.71 1.15 5.98
N GLN A 32 20.83 -0.18 6.13
CA GLN A 32 22.11 -0.89 6.01
C GLN A 32 22.76 -0.73 4.63
N VAL A 33 21.97 -0.78 3.56
CA VAL A 33 22.47 -0.59 2.18
C VAL A 33 22.47 0.88 1.72
N ARG A 34 22.28 1.83 2.65
CA ARG A 34 22.28 3.29 2.40
C ARG A 34 21.26 3.76 1.35
N LYS A 35 20.13 3.09 1.26
CA LYS A 35 18.94 3.48 0.47
C LYS A 35 17.90 4.25 1.29
N ALA A 36 18.08 4.35 2.61
CA ALA A 36 17.34 5.24 3.49
C ALA A 36 18.31 5.91 4.47
N ALA A 37 18.00 7.14 4.91
CA ALA A 37 18.81 7.81 5.92
C ALA A 37 18.70 7.08 7.28
N PRO A 38 19.77 7.02 8.10
CA PRO A 38 19.75 6.31 9.38
C PRO A 38 18.67 6.81 10.35
N ASN A 39 18.32 8.09 10.27
CA ASN A 39 17.35 8.77 11.13
C ASN A 39 15.89 8.66 10.64
N VAL A 40 15.62 7.97 9.52
CA VAL A 40 14.23 7.72 9.09
C VAL A 40 13.51 6.94 10.19
N PRO A 41 12.37 7.45 10.71
CA PRO A 41 11.65 6.77 11.78
C PRO A 41 11.07 5.44 11.31
N ALA A 42 10.90 4.51 12.25
CA ALA A 42 10.16 3.28 12.01
C ALA A 42 8.71 3.58 11.65
N PHE A 43 8.13 2.74 10.79
CA PHE A 43 6.70 2.72 10.53
C PHE A 43 5.94 2.40 11.81
N ARG A 44 4.84 3.13 12.02
CA ARG A 44 3.86 2.92 13.10
C ARG A 44 2.46 3.00 12.52
N PHE A 45 1.83 1.85 12.32
CA PHE A 45 0.50 1.78 11.71
C PHE A 45 -0.58 1.78 12.80
N ARG A 46 -1.40 2.83 12.85
CA ARG A 46 -2.46 3.00 13.87
C ARG A 46 -3.85 2.58 13.40
N GLN A 47 -4.07 2.67 12.10
CA GLN A 47 -5.36 2.42 11.47
C GLN A 47 -5.11 1.79 10.11
N LEU A 48 -5.98 0.85 9.76
CA LEU A 48 -6.06 0.29 8.42
C LEU A 48 -7.42 0.67 7.83
N GLU A 49 -7.41 1.01 6.55
CA GLU A 49 -8.60 1.31 5.76
C GLU A 49 -8.59 0.45 4.51
N LEU A 50 -9.75 0.29 3.88
CA LEU A 50 -9.81 -0.32 2.56
C LEU A 50 -9.15 0.64 1.57
N VAL A 51 -8.01 0.24 1.04
CA VAL A 51 -7.32 0.94 -0.05
C VAL A 51 -7.31 0.06 -1.28
N HIS A 52 -7.44 0.69 -2.45
CA HIS A 52 -7.49 0.08 -3.75
C HIS A 52 -6.09 -0.11 -4.36
N GLN A 53 -5.15 0.81 -4.11
CA GLN A 53 -3.78 0.84 -4.65
C GLN A 53 -3.64 1.00 -6.17
N ASP A 54 -4.75 1.17 -6.91
CA ASP A 54 -4.75 1.30 -8.37
C ASP A 54 -5.90 2.19 -8.89
N ILE A 55 -6.21 3.26 -8.17
CA ILE A 55 -7.22 4.24 -8.62
C ILE A 55 -6.67 5.00 -9.82
N SER A 56 -7.00 4.56 -11.03
CA SER A 56 -6.56 5.19 -12.27
C SER A 56 -7.75 5.32 -13.23
N PRO A 57 -7.69 6.20 -14.26
CA PRO A 57 -8.82 6.41 -15.16
C PRO A 57 -9.36 5.13 -15.82
N ARG A 58 -8.50 4.12 -16.06
CA ARG A 58 -8.92 2.81 -16.61
C ARG A 58 -9.83 2.00 -15.67
N ASN A 59 -9.76 2.27 -14.37
CA ASN A 59 -10.51 1.59 -13.32
C ASN A 59 -11.72 2.43 -12.85
N LEU A 60 -12.00 3.55 -13.54
CA LEU A 60 -13.18 4.38 -13.31
C LEU A 60 -14.14 4.24 -14.48
N VAL A 61 -15.34 3.71 -14.21
CA VAL A 61 -16.40 3.53 -15.21
C VAL A 61 -17.51 4.54 -14.96
N LEU A 62 -17.86 5.33 -15.97
CA LEU A 62 -18.99 6.26 -15.92
C LEU A 62 -20.23 5.58 -16.50
N ASP A 63 -21.34 5.55 -15.75
CA ASP A 63 -22.61 5.08 -16.29
C ASP A 63 -23.42 6.19 -16.98
N GLU A 64 -24.52 5.82 -17.63
CA GLU A 64 -25.40 6.77 -18.34
C GLU A 64 -26.07 7.80 -17.42
N ALA A 65 -26.17 7.50 -16.12
CA ALA A 65 -26.72 8.40 -15.10
C ALA A 65 -25.66 9.36 -14.52
N GLY A 66 -24.39 9.24 -14.95
CA GLY A 66 -23.30 10.07 -14.48
C GLY A 66 -22.64 9.59 -13.18
N ASN A 67 -22.93 8.38 -12.70
CA ASN A 67 -22.24 7.83 -11.53
C ASN A 67 -20.88 7.23 -11.94
N VAL A 68 -19.88 7.43 -11.08
CA VAL A 68 -18.54 6.86 -11.26
C VAL A 68 -18.40 5.62 -10.41
N TRP A 69 -18.07 4.51 -11.06
CA TRP A 69 -17.84 3.21 -10.46
C TRP A 69 -16.34 2.90 -10.42
N LEU A 70 -15.82 2.57 -9.24
CA LEU A 70 -14.45 2.10 -9.07
C LEU A 70 -14.40 0.57 -9.17
N VAL A 71 -13.62 0.07 -10.12
CA VAL A 71 -13.51 -1.36 -10.44
C VAL A 71 -12.06 -1.86 -10.33
N ASP A 72 -11.85 -3.17 -10.46
CA ASP A 72 -10.55 -3.84 -10.38
C ASP A 72 -9.87 -3.78 -9.00
N TRP A 73 -10.50 -4.45 -8.03
CA TRP A 73 -10.06 -4.52 -6.64
C TRP A 73 -8.97 -5.58 -6.38
N ALA A 74 -8.28 -6.06 -7.41
CA ALA A 74 -7.35 -7.20 -7.30
C ALA A 74 -6.16 -6.95 -6.35
N ASP A 75 -5.72 -5.69 -6.26
CA ASP A 75 -4.63 -5.24 -5.37
C ASP A 75 -5.14 -4.57 -4.09
N ALA A 76 -6.46 -4.57 -3.86
CA ALA A 76 -7.05 -3.92 -2.71
C ALA A 76 -6.80 -4.69 -1.40
N GLY A 77 -6.90 -3.98 -0.29
CA GLY A 77 -6.86 -4.59 1.04
C GLY A 77 -6.88 -3.59 2.17
N ALA A 78 -6.82 -4.10 3.40
CA ALA A 78 -6.74 -3.27 4.60
C ALA A 78 -5.29 -2.82 4.84
N TYR A 79 -4.98 -1.57 4.54
CA TYR A 79 -3.63 -1.01 4.67
C TYR A 79 -3.69 0.42 5.25
N PRO A 80 -2.54 1.02 5.64
CA PRO A 80 -2.51 2.40 6.08
C PRO A 80 -3.04 3.35 4.99
N PRO A 81 -3.82 4.40 5.33
CA PRO A 81 -4.41 5.29 4.32
C PRO A 81 -3.38 5.94 3.38
N ALA A 82 -2.17 6.19 3.90
CA ALA A 82 -1.05 6.72 3.14
C ALA A 82 -0.64 5.85 1.93
N PHE A 83 -1.00 4.56 1.90
CA PHE A 83 -0.72 3.69 0.77
C PHE A 83 -1.52 4.10 -0.46
N GLU A 84 -2.77 4.55 -0.29
CA GLU A 84 -3.56 5.04 -1.43
C GLU A 84 -2.94 6.33 -1.99
N THR A 85 -2.59 7.27 -1.12
CA THR A 85 -1.92 8.52 -1.52
C THR A 85 -0.60 8.23 -2.25
N ALA A 86 0.22 7.31 -1.72
CA ALA A 86 1.46 6.92 -2.37
C ALA A 86 1.22 6.22 -3.70
N ALA A 87 0.17 5.41 -3.82
CA ALA A 87 -0.18 4.75 -5.09
C ALA A 87 -0.61 5.77 -6.13
N LEU A 88 -1.45 6.75 -5.77
CA LEU A 88 -1.85 7.85 -6.65
C LEU A 88 -0.65 8.69 -7.13
N LEU A 89 0.30 9.00 -6.23
CA LEU A 89 1.50 9.78 -6.57
C LEU A 89 2.51 9.04 -7.46
N ALA A 90 2.46 7.71 -7.48
CA ALA A 90 3.39 6.86 -8.23
C ALA A 90 2.85 6.45 -9.61
N GLN A 91 1.75 7.07 -10.08
CA GLN A 91 1.22 6.85 -11.43
C GLN A 91 2.04 7.55 -12.51
#